data_AF-A6UW02-F1
#
_entry.id   AF-A6UW02-F1
#
_cell.length_a   1.000
_cell.length_b   1.000
_cell.length_c   1.000
_cell.angle_alpha   90.00
_cell.angle_beta   90.00
_cell.angle_gamma   90.00
#
_symmetry.space_group_name_H-M   'P 1'
#
loop_
_entity.id
_entity.type
_entity.pdbx_description
1 polymer ?
#
loop_
_entity_poly.entity_id
_entity_poly.type
_entity_poly.pdbx_seq_one_letter_code
_entity_poly.pdbx_strand_id
1 'polypeptide(L)'
;MRKLKSTNPQLVELVQDLKVESYKNDVKIWKDLAKRLSKPSRIISEVNVSRLNRYTEENHVVVVPGKVLGSGKLAHKITVAAFSFSEGAKKAVEEAGGRCITIKELINENPKGSLVKIMA
;
A
#
# COMPACT_ATOMS: atom_id res chain seq x y z
N MET A 1 2.91 -24.45 3.16
CA MET A 1 2.65 -23.02 3.45
C MET A 1 3.98 -22.29 3.62
N ARG A 2 4.27 -21.20 2.89
CA ARG A 2 5.49 -20.41 3.12
C ARG A 2 5.34 -19.63 4.43
N LYS A 3 6.08 -20.00 5.49
CA LYS A 3 6.25 -19.16 6.68
C LYS A 3 6.96 -17.89 6.25
N LEU A 4 6.45 -16.71 6.63
CA LEU A 4 7.21 -15.47 6.49
C LEU A 4 8.48 -15.61 7.33
N LYS A 5 9.63 -15.68 6.68
CA LYS A 5 10.94 -15.53 7.33
C LYS A 5 11.29 -14.04 7.42
N SER A 6 10.35 -13.23 7.89
CA SER A 6 10.62 -11.81 8.13
C SER A 6 10.93 -11.64 9.61
N THR A 7 12.06 -11.04 9.92
CA THR A 7 12.46 -10.71 11.30
C THR A 7 11.59 -9.61 11.89
N ASN A 8 10.85 -8.86 11.06
CA ASN A 8 10.02 -7.75 11.52
C ASN A 8 8.63 -8.23 11.97
N PRO A 9 8.31 -8.18 13.28
CA PRO A 9 7.02 -8.64 13.81
C PRO A 9 5.84 -7.83 13.26
N GLN A 10 5.99 -6.53 13.02
CA GLN A 10 4.91 -5.67 12.50
C GLN A 10 4.46 -6.09 11.10
N LEU A 11 5.40 -6.56 10.26
CA LEU A 11 5.09 -7.01 8.91
C LEU A 11 4.39 -8.38 8.95
N VAL A 12 4.78 -9.24 9.91
CA VAL A 12 4.12 -10.54 10.12
C VAL A 12 2.68 -10.35 10.60
N GLU A 13 2.45 -9.48 11.57
CA GLU A 13 1.11 -9.12 12.05
C GLU A 13 0.26 -8.52 10.94
N LEU A 14 0.77 -7.52 10.21
CA LEU A 14 0.04 -6.92 9.09
C LEU A 14 -0.39 -7.97 8.05
N VAL A 15 0.47 -8.93 7.72
CA VAL A 15 0.14 -10.00 6.77
C VAL A 15 -0.89 -10.98 7.33
N GLN A 16 -0.92 -11.19 8.65
CA GLN A 16 -1.97 -11.96 9.30
C GLN A 16 -3.31 -11.20 9.29
N ASP A 17 -3.31 -9.92 9.70
CA ASP A 17 -4.48 -9.04 9.67
C ASP A 17 -5.10 -9.00 8.26
N LEU A 18 -4.29 -8.72 7.24
CA LEU A 18 -4.70 -8.74 5.83
C LEU A 18 -5.34 -10.06 5.40
N LYS A 19 -4.84 -11.19 5.90
CA LYS A 19 -5.45 -12.51 5.60
C LYS A 19 -6.79 -12.64 6.32
N VAL A 20 -6.86 -12.30 7.60
CA VAL A 20 -8.10 -12.39 8.39
C VAL A 20 -9.19 -11.53 7.77
N GLU A 21 -8.90 -10.28 7.40
CA GLU A 21 -9.86 -9.43 6.71
C GLU A 21 -10.24 -9.95 5.31
N SER A 22 -9.28 -10.54 4.58
CA SER A 22 -9.57 -11.19 3.30
C SER A 22 -10.57 -12.34 3.45
N TYR A 23 -10.41 -13.17 4.48
CA TYR A 23 -11.33 -14.27 4.76
C TYR A 23 -12.69 -13.78 5.29
N LYS A 24 -12.71 -12.74 6.13
CA LYS A 24 -13.95 -12.17 6.67
C LYS A 24 -14.80 -11.49 5.59
N ASN A 25 -14.16 -10.77 4.66
CA ASN A 25 -14.87 -10.00 3.63
C ASN A 25 -14.90 -10.68 2.24
N ASP A 26 -14.33 -11.89 2.11
CA ASP A 26 -14.13 -12.63 0.85
C ASP A 26 -13.45 -11.81 -0.28
N VAL A 27 -12.57 -10.88 0.09
CA VAL A 27 -11.92 -9.98 -0.87
C VAL A 27 -10.58 -10.53 -1.32
N LYS A 28 -10.46 -10.82 -2.62
CA LYS A 28 -9.22 -11.36 -3.23
C LYS A 28 -8.05 -10.36 -3.22
N ILE A 29 -8.31 -9.05 -3.17
CA ILE A 29 -7.30 -7.97 -3.15
C ILE A 29 -6.38 -8.10 -1.93
N TRP A 30 -6.96 -8.29 -0.74
CA TRP A 30 -6.18 -8.40 0.50
C TRP A 30 -5.30 -9.65 0.54
N LYS A 31 -5.79 -10.77 -0.01
CA LYS A 31 -5.00 -12.00 -0.19
C LYS A 31 -3.80 -11.78 -1.12
N ASP A 32 -3.98 -11.01 -2.19
CA ASP A 32 -2.90 -10.70 -3.13
C ASP A 32 -1.85 -9.79 -2.49
N LEU A 33 -2.30 -8.77 -1.75
CA LEU A 33 -1.47 -7.87 -0.95
C LEU A 33 -0.62 -8.63 0.08
N ALA A 34 -1.24 -9.51 0.86
CA ALA A 34 -0.57 -10.37 1.83
C ALA A 34 0.50 -11.27 1.17
N LYS A 35 0.21 -11.81 -0.02
CA LYS A 35 1.18 -12.61 -0.78
C LYS A 35 2.38 -11.77 -1.26
N ARG A 36 2.15 -10.53 -1.69
CA ARG A 36 3.21 -9.61 -2.14
C ARG A 36 4.09 -9.15 -0.98
N LEU A 37 3.49 -8.80 0.16
CA LEU A 37 4.21 -8.46 1.39
C LEU A 37 4.98 -9.65 1.98
N SER A 38 4.52 -10.88 1.73
CA SER A 38 5.22 -12.10 2.11
C SER A 38 6.46 -12.41 1.25
N LYS A 39 6.77 -11.59 0.24
CA LYS A 39 8.01 -11.75 -0.54
C LYS A 39 9.23 -11.31 0.27
N PRO A 40 10.43 -11.82 -0.05
CA PRO A 40 11.68 -11.32 0.54
C PRO A 40 11.83 -9.82 0.32
N SER A 41 12.44 -9.11 1.28
CA SER A 41 12.63 -7.65 1.25
C SER A 41 13.23 -7.12 -0.06
N ARG A 42 14.21 -7.86 -0.63
CA ARG A 42 14.84 -7.54 -1.92
C ARG A 42 13.90 -7.55 -3.14
N ILE A 43 12.68 -8.07 -3.00
CA ILE A 43 11.65 -8.17 -4.06
C ILE A 43 10.37 -7.40 -3.65
N ILE A 44 10.39 -6.71 -2.52
CA ILE A 44 9.26 -5.87 -2.12
C ILE A 44 9.19 -4.68 -3.08
N SER A 45 7.98 -4.27 -3.41
CA SER A 45 7.75 -3.19 -4.37
C SER A 45 8.20 -1.84 -3.84
N GLU A 46 8.96 -1.13 -4.66
CA GLU A 46 9.34 0.26 -4.45
C GLU A 46 8.68 1.11 -5.53
N VAL A 47 7.81 2.04 -5.10
CA VAL A 47 7.01 2.85 -6.03
C VAL A 47 7.35 4.32 -5.85
N ASN A 48 7.72 4.97 -6.94
CA ASN A 48 7.96 6.41 -6.97
C ASN A 48 6.65 7.19 -7.14
N VAL A 49 6.61 8.40 -6.58
CA VAL A 49 5.50 9.35 -6.77
C VAL A 49 5.24 9.64 -8.25
N SER A 50 6.27 9.78 -9.07
CA SER A 50 6.14 9.91 -10.53
C SER A 50 5.39 8.75 -11.19
N ARG A 51 5.56 7.51 -10.67
CA ARG A 51 4.84 6.34 -11.18
C ARG A 51 3.37 6.44 -10.77
N LEU A 52 3.08 6.79 -9.51
CA LEU A 52 1.71 7.03 -9.04
C LEU A 52 1.00 8.04 -9.94
N ASN A 53 1.63 9.18 -10.22
CA ASN A 53 1.07 10.23 -11.06
C ASN A 53 0.69 9.76 -12.48
N ARG A 54 1.39 8.76 -13.04
CA ARG A 54 1.10 8.26 -14.40
C ARG A 54 -0.08 7.28 -14.48
N TYR A 55 -0.39 6.58 -13.40
CA TYR A 55 -1.35 5.46 -13.40
C TYR A 55 -2.56 5.68 -12.49
N THR A 56 -2.66 6.87 -11.91
CA THR A 56 -3.74 7.27 -11.00
C THR A 56 -4.43 8.51 -11.54
N GLU A 57 -5.70 8.62 -11.18
CA GLU A 57 -6.54 9.78 -11.49
C GLU A 57 -6.94 10.44 -10.16
N GLU A 58 -7.63 11.57 -10.24
CA GLU A 58 -8.06 12.29 -9.05
C GLU A 58 -9.01 11.43 -8.19
N ASN A 59 -8.82 11.49 -6.87
CA ASN A 59 -9.56 10.72 -5.85
C ASN A 59 -9.39 9.18 -5.92
N HIS A 60 -8.38 8.68 -6.63
CA HIS A 60 -8.04 7.26 -6.58
C HIS A 60 -7.39 6.85 -5.25
N VAL A 61 -7.70 5.62 -4.84
CA VAL A 61 -7.07 4.94 -3.69
C VAL A 61 -6.08 3.91 -4.19
N VAL A 62 -4.81 4.10 -3.84
CA VAL A 62 -3.72 3.21 -4.23
C VAL A 62 -3.15 2.49 -3.03
N VAL A 63 -2.90 1.19 -3.17
CA VAL A 63 -2.13 0.43 -2.19
C VAL A 63 -0.80 0.01 -2.78
N VAL A 64 0.27 0.32 -2.05
CA VAL A 64 1.62 -0.14 -2.35
C VAL A 64 2.04 -1.19 -1.31
N PRO A 65 2.25 -2.46 -1.71
CA PRO A 65 2.72 -3.52 -0.82
C PRO A 65 4.24 -3.39 -0.57
N GLY A 66 4.67 -2.24 -0.07
CA GLY A 66 6.08 -1.91 0.10
C GLY A 66 6.33 -0.44 0.42
N LYS A 67 7.42 0.11 -0.12
CA LYS A 67 7.88 1.47 0.19
C LYS A 67 7.53 2.45 -0.93
N VAL A 68 7.05 3.64 -0.55
CA VAL A 68 6.84 4.75 -1.47
C VAL A 68 7.99 5.74 -1.36
N LEU A 69 8.56 6.11 -2.50
CA LEU A 69 9.72 6.98 -2.64
C LEU A 69 9.35 8.30 -3.29
N GLY A 70 9.90 9.40 -2.76
CA GLY A 70 9.55 10.78 -3.12
C GLY A 70 10.20 11.31 -4.41
N SER A 71 10.42 10.45 -5.42
CA SER A 71 11.01 10.92 -6.69
C SER A 71 9.92 11.25 -7.71
N GLY A 72 9.76 12.54 -7.99
CA GLY A 72 8.83 13.07 -8.99
C GLY A 72 7.84 14.09 -8.43
N LYS A 73 6.88 14.49 -9.26
CA LYS A 73 5.77 15.36 -8.88
C LYS A 73 4.45 14.60 -8.96
N LEU A 74 3.54 14.95 -8.07
CA LEU A 74 2.15 14.52 -8.07
C LEU A 74 1.29 15.74 -8.38
N ALA A 75 0.48 15.67 -9.42
CA ALA A 75 -0.30 16.81 -9.92
C ALA A 75 -1.77 16.77 -9.47
N HIS A 76 -2.23 15.64 -8.93
CA HIS A 76 -3.63 15.42 -8.57
C HIS A 76 -3.74 14.74 -7.20
N LYS A 77 -4.89 14.95 -6.58
CA LYS A 77 -5.18 14.45 -5.25
C LYS A 77 -5.43 12.94 -5.27
N ILE A 78 -4.60 12.19 -4.56
CA ILE A 78 -4.77 10.74 -4.38
C ILE A 78 -4.61 10.32 -2.92
N THR A 79 -5.24 9.19 -2.57
CA THR A 79 -5.03 8.53 -1.29
C THR A 79 -4.08 7.36 -1.49
N VAL A 80 -2.92 7.40 -0.85
CA VAL A 80 -1.90 6.36 -0.95
C VAL A 80 -1.79 5.63 0.38
N ALA A 81 -2.00 4.32 0.33
CA ALA A 81 -1.79 3.40 1.43
C ALA A 81 -0.51 2.59 1.19
N ALA A 82 0.45 2.63 2.11
CA ALA A 82 1.69 1.85 1.97
C ALA A 82 2.17 1.29 3.31
N PHE A 83 3.12 0.37 3.24
CA PHE A 83 3.79 -0.12 4.45
C PHE A 83 4.72 0.94 5.04
N SER A 84 5.43 1.66 4.16
CA SER A 84 6.34 2.71 4.59
C SER A 84 6.46 3.81 3.53
N PHE A 85 6.66 5.04 3.99
CA PHE A 85 6.81 6.22 3.14
C PHE A 85 8.17 6.86 3.42
N SER A 86 8.85 7.28 2.36
CA SER A 86 9.96 8.21 2.48
C SER A 86 9.44 9.59 2.88
N GLU A 87 10.26 10.37 3.58
CA GLU A 87 9.92 11.73 4.00
C GLU A 87 9.58 12.64 2.81
N GLY A 88 10.35 12.52 1.71
CA GLY A 88 10.06 13.23 0.47
C GLY A 88 8.76 12.76 -0.21
N ALA A 89 8.35 11.50 0.00
CA ALA A 89 7.09 11.00 -0.53
C ALA A 89 5.89 11.60 0.22
N LYS A 90 5.97 11.69 1.56
CA LYS A 90 4.94 12.33 2.37
C LYS A 90 4.74 13.77 1.94
N LYS A 91 5.82 14.55 1.88
CA LYS A 91 5.80 15.95 1.43
C LYS A 91 5.17 16.09 0.04
N ALA A 92 5.61 15.30 -0.95
CA ALA A 92 5.07 15.37 -2.29
C ALA A 92 3.57 15.03 -2.38
N VAL A 93 3.07 14.12 -1.53
CA VAL A 93 1.65 13.78 -1.48
C VAL A 93 0.84 14.85 -0.75
N GLU A 94 1.36 15.40 0.35
CA GLU A 94 0.74 16.49 1.10
C GLU A 94 0.68 17.78 0.26
N GLU A 95 1.74 18.10 -0.49
CA GLU A 95 1.77 19.23 -1.43
C GLU A 95 0.73 19.11 -2.56
N ALA A 96 0.45 17.88 -2.99
CA ALA A 96 -0.61 17.61 -3.97
C ALA A 96 -2.02 17.57 -3.36
N GLY A 97 -2.17 17.83 -2.05
CA GLY A 97 -3.44 17.75 -1.33
C GLY A 97 -3.96 16.32 -1.13
N GLY A 98 -3.11 15.33 -1.34
CA GLY A 98 -3.39 13.91 -1.16
C GLY A 98 -3.35 13.47 0.31
N ARG A 99 -3.68 12.20 0.54
CA ARG A 99 -3.63 11.57 1.88
C ARG A 99 -2.68 10.38 1.88
N CYS A 100 -1.73 10.39 2.80
CA CYS A 100 -0.90 9.22 3.10
C CYS A 100 -1.49 8.49 4.29
N ILE A 101 -1.90 7.24 4.10
CA ILE A 101 -2.41 6.38 5.17
C ILE A 101 -1.61 5.08 5.23
N THR A 102 -1.71 4.37 6.33
CA THR A 102 -1.13 3.03 6.44
C THR A 102 -2.06 1.97 5.84
N ILE A 103 -1.51 0.81 5.47
CA ILE A 103 -2.31 -0.32 5.02
C ILE A 103 -3.35 -0.72 6.08
N LYS A 104 -3.01 -0.59 7.38
CA LYS A 104 -3.92 -0.94 8.49
C LYS A 104 -5.11 0.02 8.59
N GLU A 105 -4.89 1.31 8.37
CA GLU A 105 -5.98 2.29 8.31
C GLU A 105 -6.88 2.05 7.10
N LEU A 106 -6.30 1.76 5.93
CA LEU A 106 -7.10 1.49 4.75
C LEU A 106 -8.04 0.29 4.93
N ILE A 107 -7.59 -0.78 5.61
CA ILE A 107 -8.47 -1.93 5.82
C ILE A 107 -9.62 -1.56 6.78
N ASN A 108 -9.38 -0.70 7.77
CA ASN A 108 -10.43 -0.18 8.65
C ASN A 108 -11.42 0.73 7.91
N GLU A 109 -10.92 1.63 7.05
CA GLU A 109 -11.77 2.56 6.28
C GLU A 109 -12.54 1.85 5.17
N ASN A 110 -11.92 0.88 4.49
CA ASN A 110 -12.52 0.18 3.36
C ASN A 110 -12.25 -1.33 3.41
N PRO A 111 -12.94 -2.08 4.30
CA PRO A 111 -12.74 -3.52 4.46
C PRO A 111 -13.09 -4.32 3.18
N LYS A 112 -13.93 -3.76 2.31
CA LYS A 112 -14.33 -4.37 1.03
C LYS A 112 -13.29 -4.21 -0.09
N GLY A 113 -12.34 -3.28 0.05
CA GLY A 113 -11.31 -3.04 -0.97
C GLY A 113 -11.88 -2.57 -2.32
N SER A 114 -13.10 -2.02 -2.32
CA SER A 114 -13.74 -1.50 -3.54
C SER A 114 -12.97 -0.29 -4.05
N LEU A 115 -12.71 -0.23 -5.37
CA LEU A 115 -11.96 0.85 -6.05
C LEU A 115 -10.49 1.00 -5.61
N VAL A 116 -9.90 -0.04 -5.00
CA VAL A 116 -8.49 -0.02 -4.59
C VAL A 116 -7.59 -0.55 -5.71
N LYS A 117 -6.61 0.26 -6.12
CA LYS A 117 -5.61 -0.15 -7.12
C LYS A 117 -4.32 -0.58 -6.44
N ILE A 118 -3.92 -1.85 -6.63
CA ILE A 118 -2.61 -2.33 -6.15
C ILE A 118 -1.54 -1.85 -7.12
N MET A 119 -0.52 -1.19 -6.61
CA MET A 119 0.60 -0.69 -7.38
C MET A 119 1.91 -1.23 -6.83
N ALA A 120 2.68 -1.90 -7.69
CA ALA A 120 3.79 -2.75 -7.31
C ALA A 120 4.92 -2.72 -8.33
#